data_AF-A0A942S0J0-F1
#
_entry.id   AF-A0A942S0J0-F1
#
_cell.length_a   1.000
_cell.length_b   1.000
_cell.length_c   1.000
_cell.angle_alpha   90.00
_cell.angle_beta   90.00
_cell.angle_gamma   90.00
#
_symmetry.space_group_name_H-M   'P 1'
#
loop_
_entity.id
_entity.type
_entity.pdbx_description
1 polymer ?
#
loop_
_entity_poly.entity_id
_entity_poly.type
_entity_poly.pdbx_seq_one_letter_code
_entity_poly.pdbx_strand_id
1 'polypeptide(L)'
;MKTFWLVLLVFVLGIQPVWAQYSASQVKMVNAMRTFDELMAVSYPEGDARCQITKDGVVEQWDSTFTVRFAFDLRDIDFEKAEVVQVEKSDYYAIFLPCRFDQNCIERATTGKKTKYFRSTNAFVMPAMKQKQLGSLMDALINIQRLLP
;
A
#
# COMPACT_ATOMS: atom_id res chain seq x y z
N MET A 1 11.51 -54.64 -26.66
CA MET A 1 12.00 -53.25 -26.59
C MET A 1 10.92 -52.26 -27.07
N LYS A 2 9.84 -52.04 -26.32
CA LYS A 2 8.75 -51.12 -26.71
C LYS A 2 8.19 -50.24 -25.58
N THR A 3 8.69 -50.38 -24.35
CA THR A 3 8.18 -49.67 -23.16
C THR A 3 8.97 -48.43 -22.77
N PHE A 4 10.09 -48.13 -23.45
CA PHE A 4 10.97 -47.02 -23.06
C PHE A 4 10.56 -45.65 -23.62
N TRP A 5 9.62 -45.60 -24.58
CA TRP A 5 9.23 -44.35 -25.24
C TRP A 5 8.02 -43.64 -24.59
N LEU A 6 7.31 -44.28 -23.66
CA LEU A 6 6.11 -43.67 -23.05
C LEU A 6 6.43 -42.77 -21.84
N VAL A 7 7.60 -42.93 -21.22
CA VAL A 7 7.98 -42.16 -20.01
C VAL A 7 8.49 -40.76 -20.35
N LEU A 8 8.99 -40.54 -21.57
CA LEU A 8 9.54 -39.25 -21.98
C LEU A 8 8.46 -38.18 -22.29
N LEU A 9 7.24 -38.59 -22.66
CA LEU A 9 6.16 -37.66 -23.02
C LEU A 9 5.48 -37.01 -21.81
N VAL A 10 5.52 -37.65 -20.64
CA VAL A 10 4.92 -37.09 -19.41
C VAL A 10 5.81 -35.98 -18.82
N PHE A 11 7.13 -36.05 -19.01
CA PHE A 11 8.05 -35.02 -18.52
C PHE A 11 8.06 -33.74 -19.37
N VAL A 12 7.76 -33.82 -20.67
CA VAL A 12 7.78 -32.64 -21.56
C VAL A 12 6.44 -31.88 -21.56
N LEU A 13 5.33 -32.54 -21.23
CA LEU A 13 3.99 -31.91 -21.16
C LEU A 13 3.59 -31.42 -19.76
N GLY A 14 4.31 -31.82 -18.70
CA GLY A 14 4.01 -31.49 -17.31
C GLY A 14 4.63 -30.19 -16.78
N ILE A 15 5.55 -29.58 -17.52
CA ILE A 15 6.18 -28.30 -17.14
C ILE A 15 5.47 -27.18 -17.90
N GLN A 16 4.17 -27.01 -17.62
CA GLN A 16 3.54 -25.72 -17.88
C GLN A 16 4.34 -24.68 -17.09
N PRO A 17 4.91 -23.64 -17.74
CA PRO A 17 5.71 -22.68 -17.02
C PRO A 17 4.82 -22.06 -15.95
N VAL A 18 5.23 -22.15 -14.68
CA VAL A 18 4.56 -21.56 -13.51
C VAL A 18 4.30 -20.05 -13.70
N TRP A 19 5.00 -19.44 -14.67
CA TRP A 19 4.84 -18.08 -15.16
C TRP A 19 3.51 -17.80 -15.91
N ALA A 20 2.79 -18.83 -16.39
CA ALA A 20 1.51 -18.66 -17.07
C ALA A 20 0.31 -18.48 -16.13
N GLN A 21 0.52 -18.54 -14.81
CA GLN A 21 -0.55 -18.55 -13.82
C GLN A 21 -0.91 -17.18 -13.24
N TYR A 22 -0.12 -16.14 -13.51
CA TYR A 22 -0.46 -14.78 -13.08
C TYR A 22 -1.31 -14.07 -14.13
N SER A 23 -2.51 -13.62 -13.74
CA SER A 23 -3.34 -12.82 -14.62
C SER A 23 -2.67 -11.47 -14.91
N ALA A 24 -2.96 -10.88 -16.07
CA ALA A 24 -2.48 -9.53 -16.40
C ALA A 24 -2.88 -8.49 -15.34
N SER A 25 -4.00 -8.69 -14.63
CA SER A 25 -4.42 -7.84 -13.50
C SER A 25 -3.52 -8.00 -12.27
N GLN A 26 -3.10 -9.22 -11.93
CA GLN A 26 -2.16 -9.46 -10.82
C GLN A 26 -0.80 -8.82 -11.08
N VAL A 27 -0.29 -8.91 -12.32
CA VAL A 27 0.98 -8.27 -12.70
C VAL A 27 0.89 -6.74 -12.57
N LYS A 28 -0.24 -6.13 -12.97
CA LYS A 28 -0.46 -4.69 -12.78
C LYS A 28 -0.48 -4.30 -11.31
N MET A 29 -1.17 -5.07 -10.47
CA MET A 29 -1.24 -4.83 -9.02
C MET A 29 0.16 -4.89 -8.39
N VAL A 30 0.91 -5.97 -8.65
CA VAL A 30 2.28 -6.13 -8.11
C VAL A 30 3.19 -4.98 -8.54
N ASN A 31 3.10 -4.54 -9.81
CA ASN A 31 3.89 -3.40 -10.27
C ASN A 31 3.48 -2.08 -9.59
N ALA A 32 2.18 -1.84 -9.38
CA ALA A 32 1.70 -0.65 -8.68
C ALA A 32 2.20 -0.62 -7.23
N MET A 33 2.14 -1.76 -6.52
CA MET A 33 2.68 -1.90 -5.17
C MET A 33 4.20 -1.69 -5.14
N ARG A 34 4.95 -2.27 -6.09
CA ARG A 34 6.40 -2.06 -6.20
C ARG A 34 6.76 -0.58 -6.41
N THR A 35 6.04 0.12 -7.28
CA THR A 35 6.23 1.56 -7.48
C THR A 35 5.97 2.35 -6.20
N PHE A 36 4.95 1.98 -5.42
CA PHE A 36 4.70 2.58 -4.12
C PHE A 36 5.86 2.31 -3.13
N ASP A 37 6.35 1.08 -3.06
CA ASP A 37 7.49 0.72 -2.19
C ASP A 37 8.76 1.49 -2.55
N GLU A 38 9.04 1.68 -3.84
CA GLU A 38 10.15 2.50 -4.34
C GLU A 38 10.00 3.97 -3.92
N LEU A 39 8.79 4.54 -4.04
CA LEU A 39 8.49 5.89 -3.59
C LEU A 39 8.66 6.02 -2.07
N MET A 40 8.23 5.03 -1.29
CA MET A 40 8.42 4.99 0.16
C MET A 40 9.90 4.98 0.54
N ALA A 41 10.73 4.16 -0.13
CA ALA A 41 12.17 4.10 0.12
C ALA A 41 12.88 5.43 -0.18
N VAL A 42 12.49 6.12 -1.26
CA VAL A 42 13.03 7.45 -1.60
C VAL A 42 12.56 8.53 -0.63
N SER A 43 11.32 8.41 -0.16
CA SER A 43 10.68 9.37 0.75
C SER A 43 11.25 9.27 2.17
N TYR A 44 11.50 8.05 2.65
CA TYR A 44 11.93 7.73 4.01
C TYR A 44 13.22 6.88 4.00
N PRO A 45 14.36 7.40 3.48
CA PRO A 45 15.58 6.62 3.30
C PRO A 45 16.23 6.16 4.62
N GLU A 46 15.93 6.86 5.71
CA GLU A 46 16.46 6.56 7.06
C GLU A 46 15.61 5.51 7.81
N GLY A 47 14.51 5.06 7.20
CA GLY A 47 13.60 4.07 7.82
C GLY A 47 12.63 4.68 8.84
N ASP A 48 12.52 6.00 8.86
CA ASP A 48 11.65 6.80 9.73
C ASP A 48 10.14 6.62 9.47
N ALA A 49 9.77 5.83 8.47
CA ALA A 49 8.40 5.36 8.33
C ALA A 49 8.43 4.00 7.66
N ARG A 50 7.44 3.18 8.01
CA ARG A 50 7.18 1.93 7.28
C ARG A 50 5.75 1.94 6.82
N CYS A 51 5.54 1.44 5.61
CA CYS A 51 4.22 1.22 5.08
C CYS A 51 4.22 -0.16 4.43
N GLN A 52 3.17 -0.92 4.66
CA GLN A 52 2.90 -2.17 3.99
C GLN A 52 1.53 -2.07 3.35
N ILE A 53 1.41 -2.54 2.12
CA ILE A 53 0.13 -2.69 1.43
C ILE A 53 -0.04 -4.18 1.14
N THR A 54 -1.20 -4.74 1.49
CA THR A 54 -1.56 -6.11 1.14
C THR A 54 -2.19 -6.15 -0.26
N LYS A 55 -2.19 -7.32 -0.90
CA LYS A 55 -2.84 -7.50 -2.21
C LYS A 55 -4.34 -7.17 -2.20
N ASP A 56 -4.97 -7.23 -1.03
CA ASP A 56 -6.40 -6.99 -0.83
C ASP A 56 -6.69 -5.51 -0.53
N GLY A 57 -5.66 -4.66 -0.52
CA GLY A 57 -5.79 -3.20 -0.37
C GLY A 57 -5.72 -2.70 1.07
N VAL A 58 -5.45 -3.57 2.04
CA VAL A 58 -5.20 -3.12 3.42
C VAL A 58 -3.82 -2.48 3.51
N VAL A 59 -3.78 -1.25 3.99
CA VAL A 59 -2.58 -0.48 4.28
C VAL A 59 -2.31 -0.52 5.77
N GLU A 60 -1.06 -0.75 6.14
CA GLU A 60 -0.57 -0.55 7.50
C GLU A 60 0.63 0.40 7.46
N GLN A 61 0.53 1.52 8.18
CA GLN A 61 1.56 2.53 8.25
C GLN A 61 2.03 2.69 9.70
N TRP A 62 3.35 2.74 9.89
CA TRP A 62 4.01 3.04 11.17
C TRP A 62 4.81 4.34 11.07
N ASP A 63 4.77 5.10 12.16
CA ASP A 63 5.61 6.26 12.46
C ASP A 63 7.04 5.83 12.86
N SER A 64 8.04 6.71 12.71
CA SER A 64 9.48 6.54 13.01
C SER A 64 9.80 6.00 14.40
N THR A 65 8.89 6.19 15.35
CA THR A 65 9.03 5.71 16.74
C THR A 65 8.36 4.36 16.98
N PHE A 66 7.71 3.77 15.97
CA PHE A 66 6.86 2.56 16.06
C PHE A 66 5.80 2.60 17.17
N THR A 67 5.53 3.79 17.71
CA THR A 67 4.57 3.95 18.81
C THR A 67 3.15 3.98 18.30
N VAL A 68 2.94 4.39 17.04
CA VAL A 68 1.62 4.52 16.42
C VAL A 68 1.59 3.74 15.11
N ARG A 69 0.54 2.92 14.96
CA ARG A 69 0.19 2.20 13.73
C ARG A 69 -1.16 2.72 13.24
N PHE A 70 -1.24 3.08 11.97
CA PHE A 70 -2.50 3.31 11.27
C PHE A 70 -2.78 2.13 10.36
N ALA A 71 -4.02 1.65 10.33
CA ALA A 71 -4.46 0.62 9.40
C ALA A 71 -5.81 0.97 8.78
N PHE A 72 -5.95 0.77 7.48
CA PHE A 72 -7.17 1.07 6.73
C PHE A 72 -7.21 0.29 5.41
N ASP A 73 -8.40 0.03 4.87
CA ASP A 73 -8.59 -0.52 3.53
C ASP A 73 -8.68 0.63 2.52
N LEU A 74 -7.92 0.56 1.43
CA LEU A 74 -7.94 1.58 0.37
C LEU A 74 -9.34 1.79 -0.22
N ARG A 75 -10.20 0.77 -0.25
CA ARG A 75 -11.58 0.88 -0.78
C ARG A 75 -12.47 1.77 0.08
N ASP A 76 -12.16 1.86 1.38
CA ASP A 76 -12.90 2.67 2.33
C ASP A 76 -12.41 4.11 2.41
N ILE A 77 -11.34 4.48 1.70
CA ILE A 77 -10.83 5.85 1.63
C ILE A 77 -11.46 6.62 0.46
N ASP A 78 -11.84 7.87 0.74
CA ASP A 78 -12.37 8.82 -0.23
C ASP A 78 -11.23 9.65 -0.84
N PHE A 79 -10.55 9.08 -1.83
CA PHE A 79 -9.43 9.75 -2.52
C PHE A 79 -9.86 10.94 -3.38
N GLU A 80 -11.16 11.15 -3.65
CA GLU A 80 -11.64 12.37 -4.31
C GLU A 80 -11.56 13.58 -3.39
N LYS A 81 -11.57 13.34 -2.06
CA LYS A 81 -11.42 14.37 -1.02
C LYS A 81 -10.07 14.31 -0.30
N ALA A 82 -9.21 13.35 -0.64
CA ALA A 82 -7.88 13.28 -0.10
C ALA A 82 -7.04 14.45 -0.64
N GLU A 83 -6.21 15.05 0.22
CA GLU A 83 -5.40 16.20 -0.14
C GLU A 83 -4.10 16.25 0.66
N VAL A 84 -3.10 16.95 0.14
CA VAL A 84 -1.86 17.23 0.86
C VAL A 84 -2.06 18.49 1.68
N VAL A 85 -2.07 18.35 3.02
CA VAL A 85 -2.33 19.44 3.97
C VAL A 85 -1.12 19.73 4.83
N GLN A 86 -0.99 20.98 5.27
CA GLN A 86 -0.01 21.34 6.28
C GLN A 86 -0.48 20.85 7.66
N VAL A 87 0.39 20.20 8.42
CA VAL A 87 0.11 19.80 9.80
C VAL A 87 0.19 21.04 10.69
N GLU A 88 -0.85 21.29 11.49
CA GLU A 88 -1.05 22.55 12.23
C GLU A 88 0.22 23.12 12.87
N LYS A 89 0.55 24.37 12.49
CA LYS A 89 1.66 25.17 13.06
C LYS A 89 3.03 24.46 13.02
N SER A 90 3.25 23.63 12.00
CA SER A 90 4.52 22.93 11.79
C SER A 90 5.05 23.11 10.36
N ASP A 91 6.33 22.83 10.16
CA ASP A 91 6.96 22.76 8.83
C ASP A 91 6.75 21.40 8.15
N TYR A 92 5.71 20.66 8.55
CA TYR A 92 5.38 19.34 8.05
C TYR A 92 4.08 19.35 7.26
N TYR A 93 4.02 18.49 6.27
CA TYR A 93 2.87 18.22 5.43
C TYR A 93 2.50 16.74 5.54
N ALA A 94 1.23 16.43 5.32
CA ALA A 94 0.70 15.08 5.38
C ALA A 94 -0.32 14.86 4.27
N ILE A 95 -0.63 13.60 3.98
CA ILE A 95 -1.80 13.24 3.18
C ILE A 95 -2.98 13.13 4.13
N PHE A 96 -3.97 14.01 3.99
CA PHE A 96 -5.26 13.89 4.66
C PHE A 96 -6.07 12.79 3.97
N LEU A 97 -6.40 11.73 4.71
CA LEU A 97 -7.15 10.58 4.24
C LEU A 97 -8.52 10.54 4.93
N PRO A 98 -9.59 11.00 4.28
CA PRO A 98 -10.95 10.84 4.78
C PRO A 98 -11.52 9.46 4.42
N CYS A 99 -12.32 8.90 5.32
CA CYS A 99 -13.12 7.72 5.04
C CYS A 99 -14.31 8.06 4.13
N ARG A 100 -14.67 7.12 3.27
CA ARG A 100 -15.88 7.15 2.46
C ARG A 100 -17.12 7.01 3.36
N PHE A 101 -18.22 7.65 2.97
CA PHE A 101 -19.53 7.57 3.65
C PHE A 101 -19.52 7.95 5.14
N ASP A 102 -18.56 8.78 5.59
CA ASP A 102 -18.43 9.25 6.98
C ASP A 102 -18.33 8.12 8.03
N GLN A 103 -17.88 6.93 7.63
CA GLN A 103 -17.69 5.79 8.53
C GLN A 103 -16.32 5.85 9.24
N ASN A 104 -16.19 5.15 10.37
CA ASN A 104 -14.91 5.00 11.06
C ASN A 104 -14.10 3.86 10.42
N CYS A 105 -13.34 4.14 9.37
CA CYS A 105 -12.59 3.14 8.60
C CYS A 105 -11.10 3.07 8.94
N ILE A 106 -10.56 4.02 9.70
CA ILE A 106 -9.14 4.08 10.03
C ILE A 106 -8.93 3.59 11.46
N GLU A 107 -8.21 2.49 11.60
CA GLU A 107 -7.73 2.00 12.89
C GLU A 107 -6.44 2.73 13.29
N ARG A 108 -6.36 3.20 14.53
CA ARG A 108 -5.12 3.66 15.16
C ARG A 108 -4.82 2.82 16.39
N ALA A 109 -3.70 2.11 16.36
CA ALA A 109 -3.15 1.40 17.51
C ALA A 109 -1.94 2.15 18.04
N THR A 110 -1.83 2.23 19.37
CA THR A 110 -0.65 2.76 20.05
C THR A 110 -0.18 1.74 21.08
N THR A 111 1.11 1.46 21.13
CA THR A 111 1.67 0.45 22.05
C THR A 111 1.23 0.71 23.49
N GLY A 112 0.63 -0.29 24.12
CA GLY A 112 0.12 -0.20 25.50
C GLY A 112 -1.20 0.59 25.67
N LYS A 113 -1.88 0.99 24.58
CA LYS A 113 -3.18 1.69 24.62
C LYS A 113 -4.24 0.92 23.84
N LYS A 114 -5.51 1.19 24.16
CA LYS A 114 -6.65 0.68 23.39
C LYS A 114 -6.64 1.23 21.97
N THR A 115 -6.91 0.35 21.01
CA THR A 115 -7.18 0.70 19.62
C THR A 115 -8.37 1.66 19.51
N LYS A 116 -8.26 2.64 18.63
CA LYS A 116 -9.32 3.62 18.33
C LYS A 116 -9.60 3.65 16.83
N TYR A 117 -10.81 4.03 16.46
CA TYR A 117 -11.21 4.16 15.05
C TYR A 117 -11.59 5.61 14.72
N PHE A 118 -11.22 6.06 13.52
CA PHE A 118 -11.36 7.44 13.08
C PHE A 118 -12.03 7.51 11.70
N ARG A 119 -12.66 8.65 11.43
CA ARG A 119 -13.23 9.00 10.11
C ARG A 119 -12.21 9.61 9.15
N SER A 120 -11.08 10.06 9.67
CA SER A 120 -10.00 10.62 8.88
C SER A 120 -8.67 10.55 9.64
N THR A 121 -7.57 10.67 8.91
CA THR A 121 -6.23 10.78 9.51
C THR A 121 -5.30 11.61 8.63
N ASN A 122 -4.25 12.15 9.24
CA ASN A 122 -3.08 12.68 8.54
C ASN A 122 -2.03 11.58 8.47
N ALA A 123 -1.84 11.01 7.30
CA ALA A 123 -0.89 9.93 7.02
C ALA A 123 0.34 10.46 6.27
N PHE A 124 1.40 9.65 6.22
CA PHE A 124 2.64 9.97 5.50
C PHE A 124 3.18 11.38 5.80
N VAL A 125 3.49 11.67 7.07
CA VAL A 125 3.93 13.01 7.48
C VAL A 125 5.39 13.26 7.08
N MET A 126 5.66 14.38 6.41
CA MET A 126 6.98 14.71 5.85
C MET A 126 7.29 16.21 5.96
N PRO A 127 8.57 16.62 6.06
CA PRO A 127 8.93 18.04 6.06
C PRO A 127 8.58 18.72 4.72
N ALA A 128 8.36 20.03 4.76
CA ALA A 128 7.92 20.84 3.62
C ALA A 128 8.76 20.65 2.35
N MET A 129 10.08 20.47 2.49
CA MET A 129 10.99 20.22 1.37
C MET A 129 10.67 18.93 0.57
N LYS A 130 9.93 18.00 1.17
CA LYS A 130 9.50 16.73 0.56
C LYS A 130 8.03 16.72 0.16
N GLN A 131 7.32 17.85 0.22
CA GLN A 131 5.87 17.92 -0.07
C GLN A 131 5.49 17.31 -1.43
N LYS A 132 6.31 17.47 -2.47
CA LYS A 132 6.05 16.86 -3.80
C LYS A 132 5.97 15.33 -3.75
N GLN A 133 6.74 14.68 -2.86
CA GLN A 133 6.72 13.23 -2.70
C GLN A 133 5.38 12.74 -2.16
N LEU A 134 4.70 13.54 -1.34
CA LEU A 134 3.34 13.22 -0.85
C LEU A 134 2.34 13.11 -2.00
N GLY A 135 2.44 13.98 -3.00
CA GLY A 135 1.61 13.89 -4.21
C GLY A 135 1.84 12.57 -4.95
N SER A 136 3.10 12.19 -5.15
CA SER A 136 3.45 10.92 -5.81
C SER A 136 3.01 9.69 -5.02
N LEU A 137 3.11 9.72 -3.68
CA LEU A 137 2.59 8.65 -2.82
C LEU A 137 1.06 8.56 -2.91
N MET A 138 0.36 9.69 -2.90
CA MET A 138 -1.10 9.74 -3.05
C MET A 138 -1.55 9.17 -4.40
N ASP A 139 -0.91 9.57 -5.51
CA ASP A 139 -1.20 9.05 -6.84
C ASP A 139 -0.97 7.54 -6.94
N ALA A 140 0.09 7.03 -6.30
CA ALA A 140 0.37 5.61 -6.25
C ALA A 140 -0.71 4.84 -5.46
N LEU A 141 -1.18 5.36 -4.33
CA LEU A 141 -2.28 4.78 -3.56
C LEU A 141 -3.59 4.75 -4.37
N ILE A 142 -3.90 5.83 -5.10
CA ILE A 142 -5.07 5.92 -6.00
C ILE A 142 -4.96 4.86 -7.10
N ASN A 143 -3.77 4.69 -7.69
CA ASN A 143 -3.55 3.69 -8.72
C ASN A 143 -3.76 2.26 -8.18
N ILE A 144 -3.24 1.96 -6.98
CA ILE A 144 -3.48 0.66 -6.32
C ILE A 144 -4.98 0.47 -6.07
N GLN A 145 -5.67 1.47 -5.54
CA GLN A 145 -7.11 1.40 -5.28
C GLN A 145 -7.91 1.05 -6.54
N ARG A 146 -7.58 1.65 -7.70
CA ARG A 146 -8.25 1.38 -8.99
C ARG A 146 -8.03 -0.04 -9.52
N LEU A 147 -7.00 -0.74 -9.04
CA LEU A 147 -6.67 -2.10 -9.45
C LEU A 147 -7.24 -3.15 -8.49
N LEU A 148 -7.79 -2.74 -7.34
CA LEU A 148 -8.43 -3.65 -6.41
C LEU A 148 -9.71 -4.25 -7.02
N PRO A 149 -10.01 -5.53 -6.72
CA PRO A 149 -11.20 -6.21 -7.22
C PRO A 149 -12.50 -5.72 -6.60
#